data_AF-A0A4U1ELH4-F1
#
_entry.id   AF-A0A4U1ELH4-F1
#
_cell.length_a   1.000
_cell.length_b   1.000
_cell.length_c   1.000
_cell.angle_alpha   90.00
_cell.angle_beta   90.00
_cell.angle_gamma   90.00
#
_symmetry.space_group_name_H-M   'P 1'
#
loop_
_entity.id
_entity.type
_entity.pdbx_description
1 polymer ?
#
loop_
_entity_poly.entity_id
_entity_poly.type
_entity_poly.pdbx_seq_one_letter_code
_entity_poly.pdbx_strand_id
1 'polypeptide(L)'
;LQAEVSCPICLDYLRGAVTTERGHNFCHSHIQQCWEDLQDTFPCPVCLQPCPEKSFRRNSQSCLMIDVVKNLPSTEDMRKWQKEKPLCEKHKQVLSLFCEKDLELLCPQRKLKSYIQPLKKQLEDAEKVLEMQVSKSFELVWKVENQRSDLHSNVEHFKHFWGMEHDEIHVKLLNEENDVQDKIIEKRTQISDKGYTLKSLLDEITKKCLQSDLDLLTGIERIHSISEGFDAGRHFWQVEGRGMGEWSFAIAAGEFNSHLLYLALGIQETCVRLAFFCTMSWEKFLFTV
;
A
#
# COMPACT_ATOMS: atom_id res chain seq x y z
N LEU A 1 -43.80 -50.55 -33.69
CA LEU A 1 -44.24 -49.47 -34.60
C LEU A 1 -45.34 -49.92 -35.56
N GLN A 2 -45.09 -50.64 -36.66
CA GLN A 2 -46.14 -50.93 -37.66
C GLN A 2 -47.31 -51.79 -37.10
N ALA A 3 -47.02 -52.77 -36.24
CA ALA A 3 -48.06 -53.57 -35.56
C ALA A 3 -48.91 -52.80 -34.54
N GLU A 4 -48.43 -51.65 -34.05
CA GLU A 4 -49.12 -50.85 -33.03
C GLU A 4 -50.13 -49.87 -33.63
N VAL A 5 -50.04 -49.64 -34.96
CA VAL A 5 -50.90 -48.70 -35.70
C VAL A 5 -51.84 -49.40 -36.69
N SER A 6 -51.88 -50.73 -36.68
CA SER A 6 -52.74 -51.55 -37.53
C SER A 6 -53.94 -52.10 -36.76
N CYS A 7 -55.09 -52.16 -37.42
CA CYS A 7 -56.29 -52.77 -36.89
C CYS A 7 -56.21 -54.29 -37.05
N PRO A 8 -56.35 -55.09 -35.98
CA PRO A 8 -56.30 -56.54 -36.09
C PRO A 8 -57.53 -57.15 -36.79
N ILE A 9 -58.60 -56.39 -37.00
CA ILE A 9 -59.82 -56.85 -37.68
C ILE A 9 -59.68 -56.71 -39.20
N CYS A 10 -59.27 -55.53 -39.70
CA CYS A 10 -59.13 -55.30 -41.15
C CYS A 10 -57.69 -55.42 -41.66
N LEU A 11 -56.73 -55.61 -40.77
CA LEU A 11 -55.29 -55.72 -41.06
C LEU A 11 -54.70 -54.52 -41.82
N ASP A 12 -55.38 -53.37 -41.76
CA ASP A 12 -54.97 -52.07 -42.33
C ASP A 12 -54.77 -51.04 -41.21
N TYR A 13 -54.19 -49.88 -41.51
CA TYR A 13 -53.99 -48.78 -40.57
C TYR A 13 -55.29 -48.36 -39.87
N LEU A 14 -55.22 -48.09 -38.57
CA LEU A 14 -56.38 -47.73 -37.75
C LEU A 14 -57.04 -46.44 -38.27
N ARG A 15 -58.32 -46.49 -38.67
CA ARG A 15 -59.13 -45.33 -39.03
C ARG A 15 -60.07 -44.98 -37.89
N GLY A 16 -59.90 -43.80 -37.31
CA GLY A 16 -60.61 -43.43 -36.08
C GLY A 16 -60.26 -44.39 -34.95
N ALA A 17 -58.96 -44.49 -34.62
CA ALA A 17 -58.47 -45.45 -33.64
C ALA A 17 -59.17 -45.30 -32.29
N VAL A 18 -59.66 -46.40 -31.76
CA VAL A 18 -60.19 -46.48 -30.39
C VAL A 18 -59.48 -47.57 -29.61
N THR A 19 -59.25 -47.30 -28.33
CA THR A 19 -58.64 -48.24 -27.40
C THR A 19 -59.71 -48.80 -26.48
N THR A 20 -59.80 -50.13 -26.45
CA THR A 20 -60.62 -50.88 -25.47
C THR A 20 -60.03 -50.74 -24.07
N GLU A 21 -60.82 -51.00 -23.02
CA GLU A 21 -60.28 -51.04 -21.64
C GLU A 21 -59.14 -52.05 -21.46
N ARG A 22 -59.09 -53.08 -22.32
CA ARG A 22 -58.00 -54.06 -22.36
C ARG A 22 -56.74 -53.57 -23.07
N GLY A 23 -56.72 -52.33 -23.58
CA GLY A 23 -55.56 -51.73 -24.22
C GLY A 23 -55.37 -52.06 -25.71
N HIS A 24 -56.26 -52.86 -26.31
CA HIS A 24 -56.19 -53.19 -27.74
C HIS A 24 -56.83 -52.08 -28.59
N ASN A 25 -56.21 -51.77 -29.72
CA ASN A 25 -56.63 -50.69 -30.63
C ASN A 25 -57.35 -51.24 -31.86
N PHE A 26 -58.46 -50.62 -32.22
CA PHE A 26 -59.28 -51.00 -33.39
C PHE A 26 -59.74 -49.75 -34.14
N CYS A 27 -60.16 -49.91 -35.41
CA CYS A 27 -60.97 -48.87 -36.06
C CYS A 27 -62.32 -48.79 -35.33
N HIS A 28 -62.79 -47.57 -35.07
CA HIS A 28 -64.08 -47.36 -34.39
C HIS A 28 -65.23 -48.15 -35.05
N SER A 29 -65.32 -48.10 -36.39
CA SER A 29 -66.37 -48.81 -37.13
C SER A 29 -66.31 -50.33 -36.95
N HIS A 30 -65.10 -50.92 -36.99
CA HIS A 30 -64.95 -52.38 -36.91
C HIS A 30 -65.29 -52.91 -35.53
N ILE A 31 -64.85 -52.23 -34.45
CA ILE A 31 -65.18 -52.70 -33.10
C ILE A 31 -66.65 -52.45 -32.75
N GLN A 32 -67.24 -51.36 -33.26
CA GLN A 32 -68.67 -51.07 -33.08
C GLN A 32 -69.53 -52.15 -33.75
N GLN A 33 -69.17 -52.57 -34.97
CA GLN A 33 -69.85 -53.66 -35.67
C GLN A 33 -69.73 -54.99 -34.92
N CYS A 34 -68.56 -55.30 -34.35
CA CYS A 34 -68.38 -56.51 -33.55
C CYS A 34 -69.27 -56.56 -32.29
N TRP A 35 -69.71 -55.41 -31.77
CA TRP A 35 -70.52 -55.30 -30.55
C TRP A 35 -71.96 -54.83 -30.81
N GLU A 36 -72.38 -54.79 -32.07
CA GLU A 36 -73.69 -54.24 -32.47
C GLU A 36 -74.85 -55.04 -31.87
N ASP A 37 -74.81 -56.38 -31.99
CA ASP A 37 -75.88 -57.29 -31.56
C ASP A 37 -75.71 -57.81 -30.11
N LEU A 38 -74.74 -57.29 -29.36
CA LEU A 38 -74.46 -57.71 -27.99
C LEU A 38 -75.13 -56.78 -26.97
N GLN A 39 -75.78 -57.35 -25.95
CA GLN A 39 -76.51 -56.61 -24.92
C GLN A 39 -75.74 -56.52 -23.59
N ASP A 40 -75.21 -57.64 -23.07
CA ASP A 40 -74.69 -57.71 -21.69
C ASP A 40 -73.20 -58.05 -21.58
N THR A 41 -72.55 -58.51 -22.66
CA THR A 41 -71.13 -58.91 -22.62
C THR A 41 -70.42 -58.54 -23.91
N PHE A 42 -69.29 -57.85 -23.80
CA PHE A 42 -68.54 -57.29 -24.93
C PHE A 42 -67.13 -57.88 -24.99
N PRO A 43 -66.93 -59.06 -25.59
CA PRO A 43 -65.60 -59.67 -25.66
C PRO A 43 -64.69 -58.88 -26.60
N CYS A 44 -63.43 -58.69 -26.19
CA CYS A 44 -62.40 -58.13 -27.05
C CYS A 44 -62.07 -59.12 -28.19
N PRO A 45 -62.08 -58.73 -29.48
CA PRO A 45 -61.79 -59.63 -30.60
C PRO A 45 -60.38 -60.25 -30.60
N VAL A 46 -59.44 -59.68 -29.84
CA VAL A 46 -58.05 -60.16 -29.78
C VAL A 46 -57.83 -61.14 -28.63
N CYS A 47 -58.28 -60.78 -27.42
CA CYS A 47 -58.00 -61.58 -26.22
C CYS A 47 -59.23 -62.32 -25.66
N LEU A 48 -60.40 -62.13 -26.27
CA LEU A 48 -61.69 -62.75 -25.90
C LEU A 48 -62.17 -62.45 -24.48
N GLN A 49 -61.47 -61.59 -23.75
CA GLN A 49 -61.86 -61.19 -22.41
C GLN A 49 -63.03 -60.19 -22.46
N PRO A 50 -64.00 -60.29 -21.54
CA PRO A 50 -65.13 -59.38 -21.48
C PRO A 50 -64.69 -57.96 -21.09
N CYS A 51 -65.19 -56.97 -21.82
CA CYS A 51 -65.13 -55.56 -21.47
C CYS A 51 -66.40 -55.19 -20.68
N PRO A 52 -66.27 -54.52 -19.51
CA PRO A 52 -67.39 -54.20 -18.62
C PRO A 52 -68.49 -53.34 -19.25
N GLU A 53 -68.16 -52.43 -20.17
CA GLU A 53 -69.11 -51.52 -20.82
C GLU A 53 -68.81 -51.35 -22.32
N LYS A 54 -69.76 -50.83 -23.10
CA LYS A 54 -69.53 -50.32 -24.47
C LYS A 54 -68.71 -49.01 -24.45
N SER A 55 -67.64 -48.95 -23.65
CA SER A 55 -66.79 -47.77 -23.50
C SER A 55 -65.47 -48.00 -24.25
N PHE A 56 -65.15 -47.09 -25.16
CA PHE A 56 -63.83 -47.02 -25.79
C PHE A 56 -63.33 -45.59 -25.76
N ARG A 57 -62.03 -45.42 -25.58
CA ARG A 57 -61.40 -44.10 -25.66
C ARG A 57 -60.91 -43.84 -27.07
N ARG A 58 -61.29 -42.71 -27.65
CA ARG A 58 -60.69 -42.23 -28.90
C ARG A 58 -59.20 -42.01 -28.67
N ASN A 59 -58.38 -42.69 -29.47
CA ASN A 59 -56.93 -42.59 -29.43
C ASN A 59 -56.46 -41.70 -30.58
N SER A 60 -56.52 -40.38 -30.37
CA SER A 60 -56.06 -39.39 -31.35
C SER A 60 -54.54 -39.44 -31.59
N GLN A 61 -53.77 -39.99 -30.65
CA GLN A 61 -52.32 -40.15 -30.78
C GLN A 61 -51.93 -41.25 -31.77
N SER A 62 -52.73 -42.32 -31.89
CA SER A 62 -52.53 -43.34 -32.93
C SER A 62 -52.72 -42.78 -34.33
N CYS A 63 -53.64 -41.82 -34.54
CA CYS A 63 -53.78 -41.14 -35.83
C CYS A 63 -52.52 -40.32 -36.18
N LEU A 64 -51.96 -39.59 -35.21
CA LEU A 64 -50.71 -38.84 -35.38
C LEU A 64 -49.52 -39.75 -35.72
N MET A 65 -49.43 -40.93 -35.09
CA MET A 65 -48.37 -41.89 -35.38
C MET A 65 -48.51 -42.55 -36.76
N ILE A 66 -49.74 -42.76 -37.25
CA ILE A 66 -49.97 -43.34 -38.58
C ILE A 66 -49.36 -42.45 -39.67
N ASP A 67 -49.49 -41.14 -39.57
CA ASP A 67 -48.91 -40.21 -40.55
C ASP A 67 -47.39 -40.21 -40.49
N VAL A 68 -46.79 -40.25 -39.30
CA VAL A 68 -45.33 -40.36 -39.15
C VAL A 68 -44.81 -41.70 -39.71
N VAL A 69 -45.48 -42.81 -39.39
CA VAL A 69 -45.08 -44.15 -39.83
C VAL A 69 -45.24 -44.32 -41.35
N LYS A 70 -46.28 -43.73 -41.95
CA LYS A 70 -46.48 -43.72 -43.41
C LYS A 70 -45.44 -42.91 -44.16
N ASN A 71 -44.91 -41.86 -43.53
CA ASN A 71 -43.87 -41.00 -44.11
C ASN A 71 -42.44 -41.46 -43.80
N LEU A 72 -42.27 -42.58 -43.07
CA LEU A 72 -40.95 -43.19 -42.94
C LEU A 72 -40.54 -43.84 -44.27
N PRO A 73 -39.27 -43.68 -44.72
CA PRO A 73 -38.78 -44.30 -45.94
C PRO A 73 -38.98 -45.81 -45.91
N SER A 74 -39.45 -46.38 -47.03
CA SER A 74 -39.65 -47.83 -47.12
C SER A 74 -38.31 -48.58 -47.05
N THR A 75 -38.35 -49.89 -46.78
CA THR A 75 -37.17 -50.76 -46.84
C THR A 75 -36.54 -50.81 -48.25
N GLU A 76 -37.32 -50.55 -49.30
CA GLU A 76 -36.81 -50.39 -50.67
C GLU A 76 -36.08 -49.06 -50.86
N ASP A 77 -36.62 -47.97 -50.30
CA ASP A 77 -35.94 -46.67 -50.28
C ASP A 77 -34.61 -46.78 -49.55
N MET A 78 -34.57 -47.44 -48.39
CA MET A 78 -33.31 -47.65 -47.67
C MET A 78 -32.27 -48.44 -48.48
N ARG A 79 -32.69 -49.42 -49.29
CA ARG A 79 -31.79 -50.15 -50.22
C ARG A 79 -31.31 -49.27 -51.38
N LYS A 80 -32.14 -48.36 -51.88
CA LYS A 80 -31.79 -47.42 -52.95
C LYS A 80 -30.79 -46.36 -52.46
N TRP A 81 -30.98 -45.84 -51.25
CA TRP A 81 -30.05 -44.93 -50.58
C TRP A 81 -28.67 -45.57 -50.30
N GLN A 82 -28.62 -46.89 -50.09
CA GLN A 82 -27.35 -47.61 -49.99
C GLN A 82 -26.61 -47.72 -51.34
N LYS A 83 -27.33 -47.70 -52.47
CA LYS A 83 -26.76 -47.77 -53.83
C LYS A 83 -26.38 -46.39 -54.39
N GLU A 84 -27.15 -45.34 -54.09
CA GLU A 84 -26.95 -43.98 -54.58
C GLU A 84 -26.74 -43.02 -53.39
N LYS A 85 -25.49 -42.96 -52.91
CA LYS A 85 -25.15 -42.01 -51.83
C LYS A 85 -25.24 -40.57 -52.36
N PRO A 86 -26.00 -39.68 -51.70
CA PRO A 86 -26.17 -38.32 -52.17
C PRO A 86 -24.82 -37.58 -52.17
N LEU A 87 -24.52 -36.91 -53.28
CA LEU A 87 -23.27 -36.17 -53.47
C LEU A 87 -23.50 -34.66 -53.30
N CYS A 88 -22.55 -34.00 -52.68
CA CYS A 88 -22.49 -32.54 -52.63
C CYS A 88 -22.30 -31.98 -54.04
N GLU A 89 -23.21 -31.12 -54.47
CA GLU A 89 -23.17 -30.51 -55.82
C GLU A 89 -21.85 -29.78 -56.11
N LYS A 90 -21.30 -29.08 -55.11
CA LYS A 90 -20.09 -28.24 -55.23
C LYS A 90 -18.79 -29.04 -55.16
N HIS A 91 -18.69 -30.00 -54.26
CA HIS A 91 -17.43 -30.71 -53.97
C HIS A 91 -17.40 -32.14 -54.52
N LYS A 92 -18.52 -32.65 -55.05
CA LYS A 92 -18.68 -34.01 -55.59
C LYS A 92 -18.31 -35.13 -54.61
N GLN A 93 -18.52 -34.88 -53.32
CA GLN A 93 -18.27 -35.82 -52.24
C GLN A 93 -19.56 -36.25 -51.57
N VAL A 94 -19.55 -37.43 -50.95
CA VAL A 94 -20.69 -37.97 -50.21
C VAL A 94 -21.12 -37.03 -49.09
N LEU A 95 -22.44 -36.80 -49.01
CA LEU A 95 -23.10 -36.10 -47.91
C LEU A 95 -23.34 -37.07 -46.75
N SER A 96 -22.35 -37.23 -45.88
CA SER A 96 -22.38 -38.19 -44.77
C SER A 96 -22.39 -37.56 -43.38
N LEU A 97 -22.27 -36.23 -43.27
CA LEU A 97 -22.17 -35.54 -41.98
C LEU A 97 -23.43 -34.71 -41.74
N PHE A 98 -24.06 -34.83 -40.57
CA PHE A 98 -25.26 -34.05 -40.24
C PHE A 98 -24.90 -32.70 -39.60
N CYS A 99 -25.61 -31.63 -39.97
CA CYS A 99 -25.59 -30.34 -39.28
C CYS A 99 -26.87 -30.19 -38.45
N GLU A 100 -26.75 -30.18 -37.13
CA GLU A 100 -27.91 -30.02 -36.24
C GLU A 100 -28.57 -28.63 -36.34
N LYS A 101 -27.79 -27.58 -36.60
CA LYS A 101 -28.31 -26.20 -36.71
C LYS A 101 -29.18 -26.01 -37.95
N ASP A 102 -28.70 -26.51 -39.07
CA ASP A 102 -29.31 -26.30 -40.39
C ASP A 102 -30.19 -27.50 -40.82
N LEU A 103 -30.21 -28.56 -39.99
CA LEU A 103 -30.92 -29.83 -40.22
C LEU A 103 -30.62 -30.45 -41.60
N GLU A 104 -29.40 -30.28 -42.10
CA GLU A 104 -28.97 -30.70 -43.44
C GLU A 104 -27.79 -31.68 -43.41
N LEU A 105 -27.66 -32.49 -44.47
CA LEU A 105 -26.47 -33.31 -44.71
C LEU A 105 -25.39 -32.50 -45.44
N LEU A 106 -24.18 -32.54 -44.91
CA LEU A 106 -22.99 -31.86 -45.39
C LEU A 106 -21.94 -32.87 -45.86
N CYS A 107 -21.14 -32.45 -46.83
CA CYS A 107 -19.87 -33.14 -47.11
C CYS A 107 -18.77 -32.66 -46.14
N PRO A 108 -17.66 -33.40 -46.00
CA PRO A 108 -16.56 -33.04 -45.09
C PRO A 108 -16.05 -31.61 -45.26
N GLN A 109 -15.94 -31.13 -46.50
CA GLN A 109 -15.45 -29.78 -46.81
C GLN A 109 -16.41 -28.68 -46.34
N ARG A 110 -17.73 -28.87 -46.52
CA ARG A 110 -18.71 -27.90 -46.04
C ARG A 110 -18.73 -27.87 -44.51
N LYS A 111 -18.65 -29.04 -43.88
CA LYS A 111 -18.59 -29.16 -42.41
C LYS A 111 -17.33 -28.52 -41.84
N LEU A 112 -16.17 -28.73 -42.45
CA LEU A 112 -14.93 -28.09 -42.05
C LEU A 112 -15.00 -26.56 -42.23
N LYS A 113 -15.53 -26.09 -43.36
CA LYS A 113 -15.70 -24.66 -43.64
C LYS A 113 -16.64 -23.98 -42.63
N SER A 114 -17.70 -24.66 -42.19
CA SER A 114 -18.64 -24.12 -41.20
C SER A 114 -18.01 -23.94 -39.82
N TYR A 115 -16.93 -24.65 -39.49
CA TYR A 115 -16.14 -24.40 -38.27
C TYR A 115 -15.04 -23.36 -38.47
N ILE A 116 -14.34 -23.40 -39.61
CA ILE A 116 -13.21 -22.49 -39.88
C ILE A 116 -13.68 -21.03 -39.98
N GLN A 117 -14.81 -20.75 -40.63
CA GLN A 117 -15.28 -19.37 -40.80
C GLN A 117 -15.58 -18.66 -39.47
N PRO A 118 -16.35 -19.25 -38.53
CA PRO A 118 -16.53 -18.68 -37.20
C PRO A 118 -15.22 -18.54 -36.42
N LEU A 119 -14.33 -19.54 -36.48
CA LEU A 119 -13.03 -19.48 -35.80
C LEU A 119 -12.16 -18.34 -36.33
N LYS A 120 -12.13 -18.12 -37.65
CA LYS A 120 -11.42 -16.97 -38.24
C LYS A 120 -12.00 -15.65 -37.76
N LYS A 121 -13.33 -15.52 -37.74
CA LYS A 121 -13.98 -14.31 -37.23
C LYS A 121 -13.66 -14.07 -35.75
N GLN A 122 -13.70 -15.11 -34.93
CA GLN A 122 -13.33 -15.02 -33.51
C GLN A 122 -11.87 -14.61 -33.32
N LEU A 123 -10.96 -15.09 -34.17
CA LEU A 123 -9.56 -14.68 -34.15
C LEU A 123 -9.41 -13.20 -34.50
N GLU A 124 -10.04 -12.74 -35.59
CA GLU A 124 -10.03 -11.33 -35.98
C GLU A 124 -10.64 -10.41 -34.90
N ASP A 125 -11.74 -10.84 -34.27
CA ASP A 125 -12.38 -10.10 -33.18
C ASP A 125 -11.47 -10.06 -31.94
N ALA A 126 -10.79 -11.16 -31.61
CA ALA A 126 -9.84 -11.24 -30.49
C ALA A 126 -8.60 -10.37 -30.74
N GLU A 127 -8.06 -10.36 -31.97
CA GLU A 127 -6.93 -9.51 -32.36
C GLU A 127 -7.27 -8.03 -32.17
N LYS A 128 -8.45 -7.58 -32.60
CA LYS A 128 -8.91 -6.19 -32.39
C LYS A 128 -9.04 -5.84 -30.91
N VAL A 129 -9.55 -6.76 -30.10
CA VAL A 129 -9.65 -6.55 -28.66
C VAL A 129 -8.27 -6.41 -28.04
N LEU A 130 -7.30 -7.25 -28.44
CA LEU A 130 -5.92 -7.14 -27.99
C LEU A 130 -5.28 -5.82 -28.40
N GLU A 131 -5.46 -5.38 -29.65
CA GLU A 131 -4.95 -4.09 -30.13
C GLU A 131 -5.51 -2.92 -29.30
N MET A 132 -6.83 -2.90 -29.08
CA MET A 132 -7.47 -1.89 -28.24
C MET A 132 -6.99 -1.93 -26.79
N GLN A 133 -6.75 -3.12 -26.22
CA GLN A 133 -6.21 -3.27 -24.86
C GLN A 133 -4.78 -2.74 -24.78
N VAL A 134 -3.95 -3.01 -25.79
CA VAL A 134 -2.58 -2.47 -25.88
C VAL A 134 -2.62 -0.94 -25.96
N SER A 135 -3.49 -0.35 -26.79
CA SER A 135 -3.64 1.10 -26.88
C SER A 135 -4.06 1.72 -25.54
N LYS A 136 -5.03 1.13 -24.83
CA LYS A 136 -5.46 1.59 -23.50
C LYS A 136 -4.34 1.49 -22.46
N SER A 137 -3.60 0.37 -22.46
CA SER A 137 -2.45 0.17 -21.58
C SER A 137 -1.38 1.24 -21.83
N PHE A 138 -1.08 1.53 -23.10
CA PHE A 138 -0.13 2.58 -23.47
C PHE A 138 -0.56 3.96 -22.99
N GLU A 139 -1.84 4.32 -23.14
CA GLU A 139 -2.38 5.60 -22.65
C GLU A 139 -2.24 5.74 -21.13
N LEU A 140 -2.51 4.66 -20.37
CA LEU A 140 -2.35 4.65 -18.91
C LEU A 140 -0.88 4.80 -18.51
N VAL A 141 0.03 4.06 -19.16
CA VAL A 141 1.48 4.18 -18.92
C VAL A 141 1.95 5.61 -19.21
N TRP A 142 1.51 6.19 -20.33
CA TRP A 142 1.85 7.57 -20.68
C TRP A 142 1.35 8.58 -19.64
N LYS A 143 0.12 8.44 -19.14
CA LYS A 143 -0.42 9.32 -18.08
C LYS A 143 0.39 9.24 -16.80
N VAL A 144 0.72 8.02 -16.35
CA VAL A 144 1.53 7.80 -15.14
C VAL A 144 2.92 8.38 -15.33
N GLU A 145 3.53 8.20 -16.49
CA GLU A 145 4.86 8.73 -16.79
C GLU A 145 4.88 10.26 -16.80
N ASN A 146 3.87 10.90 -17.37
CA ASN A 146 3.76 12.36 -17.34
C ASN A 146 3.60 12.88 -15.91
N GLN A 147 2.71 12.28 -15.12
CA GLN A 147 2.55 12.63 -13.70
C GLN A 147 3.83 12.40 -12.89
N ARG A 148 4.57 11.33 -13.18
CA ARG A 148 5.87 11.05 -12.56
C ARG A 148 6.88 12.14 -12.89
N SER A 149 6.94 12.57 -14.15
CA SER A 149 7.83 13.65 -14.60
C SER A 149 7.51 14.98 -13.92
N ASP A 150 6.22 15.34 -13.85
CA ASP A 150 5.74 16.55 -13.17
C ASP A 150 6.11 16.54 -11.67
N LEU A 151 5.85 15.41 -11.00
CA LEU A 151 6.20 15.25 -9.58
C LEU A 151 7.72 15.31 -9.36
N HIS A 152 8.51 14.69 -10.24
CA HIS A 152 9.96 14.74 -10.16
C HIS A 152 10.48 16.18 -10.28
N SER A 153 9.97 16.94 -11.24
CA SER A 153 10.32 18.36 -11.40
C SER A 153 9.99 19.18 -10.14
N ASN A 154 8.82 18.95 -9.54
CA ASN A 154 8.44 19.61 -8.29
C ASN A 154 9.39 19.27 -7.13
N VAL A 155 9.77 17.98 -7.00
CA VAL A 155 10.70 17.54 -5.96
C VAL A 155 12.07 18.18 -6.13
N GLU A 156 12.61 18.22 -7.34
CA GLU A 156 13.91 18.86 -7.61
C GLU A 156 13.85 20.38 -7.36
N HIS A 157 12.75 21.04 -7.74
CA HIS A 157 12.52 22.44 -7.41
C HIS A 157 12.53 22.68 -5.89
N PHE A 158 11.83 21.86 -5.12
CA PHE A 158 11.85 21.97 -3.66
C PHE A 158 13.22 21.70 -3.07
N LYS A 159 13.94 20.66 -3.53
CA LYS A 159 15.31 20.39 -3.08
C LYS A 159 16.22 21.58 -3.31
N HIS A 160 16.14 22.21 -4.49
CA HIS A 160 16.93 23.39 -4.79
C HIS A 160 16.58 24.56 -3.88
N PHE A 161 15.28 24.85 -3.73
CA PHE A 161 14.80 25.91 -2.84
C PHE A 161 15.28 25.73 -1.40
N TRP A 162 15.08 24.53 -0.83
CA TRP A 162 15.53 24.23 0.52
C TRP A 162 17.05 24.23 0.66
N GLY A 163 17.79 23.82 -0.38
CA GLY A 163 19.24 23.91 -0.42
C GLY A 163 19.73 25.35 -0.30
N MET A 164 19.14 26.27 -1.06
CA MET A 164 19.49 27.70 -1.01
C MET A 164 19.21 28.31 0.37
N GLU A 165 18.01 28.08 0.93
CA GLU A 165 17.64 28.58 2.26
C GLU A 165 18.57 28.02 3.34
N HIS A 166 18.88 26.73 3.26
CA HIS A 166 19.80 26.07 4.19
C HIS A 166 21.20 26.70 4.11
N ASP A 167 21.74 26.88 2.89
CA ASP A 167 23.06 27.49 2.68
C ASP A 167 23.10 28.94 3.19
N GLU A 168 22.03 29.71 2.99
CA GLU A 168 21.94 31.09 3.51
C GLU A 168 21.99 31.12 5.06
N ILE A 169 21.24 30.23 5.72
CA ILE A 169 21.26 30.10 7.18
C ILE A 169 22.66 29.69 7.67
N HIS A 170 23.30 28.72 7.00
CA HIS A 170 24.65 28.28 7.35
C HIS A 170 25.66 29.42 7.25
N VAL A 171 25.62 30.21 6.18
CA VAL A 171 26.51 31.37 6.02
C VAL A 171 26.29 32.41 7.12
N LYS A 172 25.03 32.69 7.48
CA LYS A 172 24.72 33.63 8.58
C LYS A 172 25.29 33.16 9.91
N LEU A 173 25.04 31.89 10.26
CA LEU A 173 25.54 31.30 11.50
C LEU A 173 27.07 31.28 11.55
N LEU A 174 27.72 30.93 10.43
CA LEU A 174 29.19 30.94 10.33
C LEU A 174 29.75 32.36 10.54
N ASN A 175 29.10 33.38 10.00
CA ASN A 175 29.53 34.76 10.21
C ASN A 175 29.35 35.21 11.66
N GLU A 176 28.24 34.83 12.32
CA GLU A 176 28.02 35.10 13.74
C GLU A 176 29.04 34.38 14.64
N GLU A 177 29.36 33.12 14.34
CA GLU A 177 30.39 32.35 15.04
C GLU A 177 31.75 33.03 14.94
N ASN A 178 32.13 33.47 13.73
CA ASN A 178 33.39 34.18 13.51
C ASN A 178 33.44 35.53 14.25
N ASP A 179 32.36 36.33 14.25
CA ASP A 179 32.30 37.60 15.00
C ASP A 179 32.46 37.38 16.51
N VAL A 180 31.80 36.35 17.06
CA VAL A 180 31.96 35.99 18.47
C VAL A 180 33.39 35.52 18.76
N GLN A 181 33.97 34.71 17.87
CA GLN A 181 35.35 34.24 18.00
C GLN A 181 36.35 35.41 17.99
N ASP A 182 36.18 36.37 17.09
CA ASP A 182 37.04 37.55 17.01
C ASP A 182 36.96 38.40 18.28
N LYS A 183 35.75 38.60 18.82
CA LYS A 183 35.55 39.28 20.12
C LYS A 183 36.25 38.54 21.27
N ILE A 184 36.17 37.20 21.28
CA ILE A 184 36.86 36.39 22.30
C ILE A 184 38.37 36.55 22.17
N ILE A 185 38.91 36.54 20.95
CA ILE A 185 40.34 36.74 20.69
C ILE A 185 40.77 38.13 21.18
N GLU A 186 40.01 39.18 20.87
CA GLU A 186 40.29 40.55 21.32
C GLU A 186 40.28 40.68 22.85
N LYS A 187 39.31 40.05 23.54
CA LYS A 187 39.29 40.05 25.01
C LYS A 187 40.44 39.26 25.59
N ARG A 188 40.81 38.12 24.97
CA ARG A 188 41.97 37.33 25.40
C ARG A 188 43.26 38.13 25.27
N THR A 189 43.47 38.86 24.17
CA THR A 189 44.68 39.69 24.00
C THR A 189 44.71 40.82 25.02
N GLN A 190 43.59 41.52 25.25
CA GLN A 190 43.49 42.56 26.29
C GLN A 190 43.83 42.03 27.69
N ILE A 191 43.34 40.84 28.05
CA ILE A 191 43.67 40.20 29.33
C ILE A 191 45.16 39.84 29.38
N SER A 192 45.70 39.28 28.30
CA SER A 192 47.11 38.92 28.22
C SER A 192 48.02 40.13 28.38
N ASP A 193 47.72 41.24 27.70
CA ASP A 193 48.49 42.49 27.78
C ASP A 193 48.47 43.05 29.20
N LYS A 194 47.30 43.09 29.84
CA LYS A 194 47.19 43.47 31.26
C LYS A 194 48.00 42.54 32.17
N GLY A 195 47.99 41.23 31.88
CA GLY A 195 48.80 40.24 32.59
C GLY A 195 50.30 40.54 32.48
N TYR A 196 50.79 40.90 31.28
CA TYR A 196 52.19 41.31 31.09
C TYR A 196 52.51 42.61 31.83
N THR A 197 51.62 43.61 31.82
CA THR A 197 51.80 44.86 32.59
C THR A 197 51.89 44.57 34.09
N LEU A 198 50.98 43.75 34.63
CA LEU A 198 51.00 43.35 36.04
C LEU A 198 52.28 42.61 36.41
N LYS A 199 52.74 41.69 35.55
CA LYS A 199 54.00 40.97 35.76
C LYS A 199 55.19 41.93 35.79
N SER A 200 55.26 42.87 34.85
CA SER A 200 56.31 43.89 34.83
C SER A 200 56.29 44.78 36.08
N LEU A 201 55.10 45.17 36.56
CA LEU A 201 54.95 45.93 37.79
C LEU A 201 55.43 45.14 39.02
N LEU A 202 55.08 43.85 39.08
CA LEU A 202 55.52 42.98 40.16
C LEU A 202 57.05 42.85 40.19
N ASP A 203 57.68 42.68 39.03
CA ASP A 203 59.15 42.63 38.90
C ASP A 203 59.79 43.96 39.35
N GLU A 204 59.19 45.10 39.00
CA GLU A 204 59.66 46.44 39.41
C GLU A 204 59.53 46.68 40.92
N ILE A 205 58.38 46.32 41.51
CA ILE A 205 58.16 46.39 42.97
C ILE A 205 59.16 45.49 43.70
N THR A 206 59.30 44.24 43.26
CA THR A 206 60.22 43.27 43.88
C THR A 206 61.65 43.79 43.88
N LYS A 207 62.10 44.36 42.75
CA LYS A 207 63.43 44.98 42.65
C LYS A 207 63.58 46.18 43.60
N LYS A 208 62.55 47.03 43.72
CA LYS A 208 62.56 48.21 44.59
C LYS A 208 62.58 47.86 46.07
N CYS A 209 61.88 46.82 46.50
CA CYS A 209 61.90 46.33 47.88
C CYS A 209 63.29 45.84 48.37
N LEU A 210 64.24 45.63 47.46
CA LEU A 210 65.61 45.23 47.78
C LEU A 210 66.59 46.42 47.85
N GLN A 211 66.13 47.65 47.58
CA GLN A 211 66.96 48.86 47.57
C GLN A 211 67.00 49.57 48.95
N SER A 212 67.87 50.58 49.09
CA SER A 212 67.94 51.40 50.31
C SER A 212 66.68 52.24 50.50
N ASP A 213 66.35 52.61 51.75
CA ASP A 213 65.11 53.34 52.08
C ASP A 213 64.93 54.65 51.29
N LEU A 214 66.04 55.35 50.96
CA LEU A 214 66.01 56.58 50.17
C LEU A 214 65.70 56.34 48.68
N ASP A 215 66.18 55.23 48.12
CA ASP A 215 65.94 54.83 46.72
C ASP A 215 64.54 54.24 46.51
N LEU A 216 63.95 53.71 47.58
CA LEU A 216 62.57 53.22 47.61
C LEU A 216 61.59 54.39 47.55
N LEU A 217 61.80 55.43 48.35
CA LEU A 217 60.91 56.61 48.42
C LEU A 217 60.88 57.42 47.12
N THR A 218 61.99 57.52 46.39
CA THR A 218 62.07 58.26 45.11
C THR A 218 61.45 57.51 43.92
N GLY A 219 61.27 56.19 44.01
CA GLY A 219 60.73 55.37 42.91
C GLY A 219 59.24 55.04 43.03
N ILE A 220 58.63 55.30 44.19
CA ILE A 220 57.29 54.81 44.53
C ILE A 220 56.18 55.53 43.76
N GLU A 221 56.38 56.80 43.38
CA GLU A 221 55.41 57.61 42.62
C GLU A 221 55.16 57.04 41.22
N ARG A 222 56.19 56.51 40.55
CA ARG A 222 56.06 55.90 39.22
C ARG A 222 55.29 54.59 39.27
N ILE A 223 55.52 53.76 40.29
CA ILE A 223 54.76 52.52 40.50
C ILE A 223 53.30 52.85 40.81
N HIS A 224 53.06 53.85 41.67
CA HIS A 224 51.72 54.33 41.98
C HIS A 224 50.98 54.80 40.73
N SER A 225 51.59 55.65 39.91
CA SER A 225 50.98 56.19 38.68
C SER A 225 50.62 55.09 37.67
N ILE A 226 51.43 54.04 37.53
CA ILE A 226 51.11 52.92 36.62
C ILE A 226 50.03 52.00 37.22
N SER A 227 49.92 51.95 38.55
CA SER A 227 48.90 51.16 39.26
C SER A 227 47.52 51.82 39.33
N GLU A 228 47.40 53.14 39.10
CA GLU A 228 46.14 53.91 39.17
C GLU A 228 45.04 53.45 38.19
N GLY A 229 45.37 52.60 37.21
CA GLY A 229 44.40 51.99 36.28
C GLY A 229 43.87 50.61 36.69
N PHE A 230 44.28 50.08 37.86
CA PHE A 230 43.85 48.77 38.36
C PHE A 230 42.91 48.96 39.56
N ASP A 231 41.60 48.89 39.33
CA ASP A 231 40.61 48.88 40.41
C ASP A 231 40.60 47.51 41.11
N ALA A 232 41.29 47.40 42.25
CA ALA A 232 41.12 46.27 43.16
C ALA A 232 39.76 46.40 43.86
N GLY A 233 38.81 45.54 43.50
CA GLY A 233 37.51 45.45 44.19
C GLY A 233 37.70 45.12 45.67
N ARG A 234 37.12 45.94 46.57
CA ARG A 234 37.09 45.64 48.00
C ARG A 234 35.94 44.68 48.29
N HIS A 235 36.26 43.47 48.77
CA HIS A 235 35.27 42.52 49.24
C HIS A 235 35.23 42.54 50.78
N PHE A 236 34.10 42.92 51.36
CA PHE A 236 33.89 42.95 52.81
C PHE A 236 32.99 41.80 53.24
N TRP A 237 33.34 41.13 54.35
CA TRP A 237 32.52 40.09 54.96
C TRP A 237 32.32 40.42 56.43
N GLN A 238 31.06 40.36 56.89
CA GLN A 238 30.71 40.51 58.30
C GLN A 238 30.17 39.17 58.80
N VAL A 239 30.76 38.64 59.87
CA VAL A 239 30.35 37.37 60.49
C VAL A 239 29.94 37.65 61.93
N GLU A 240 28.75 37.22 62.33
CA GLU A 240 28.25 37.34 63.70
C GLU A 240 28.48 36.00 64.43
N GLY A 241 29.48 35.95 65.30
CA GLY A 241 29.72 34.79 66.16
C GLY A 241 28.85 34.85 67.42
N ARG A 242 27.99 33.84 67.66
CA ARG A 242 27.31 33.68 68.95
C ARG A 242 27.94 32.53 69.73
N GLY A 243 28.62 32.86 70.83
CA GLY A 243 29.19 31.90 71.79
C GLY A 243 30.41 32.47 72.53
N MET A 244 30.54 32.17 73.82
CA MET A 244 31.75 32.47 74.59
C MET A 244 32.71 31.28 74.47
N GLY A 245 33.74 31.44 73.63
CA GLY A 245 34.81 30.45 73.41
C GLY A 245 35.97 31.08 72.63
N GLU A 246 37.12 30.41 72.58
CA GLU A 246 38.23 30.80 71.70
C GLU A 246 37.90 30.43 70.26
N TRP A 247 37.97 31.40 69.36
CA TRP A 247 37.70 31.22 67.94
C TRP A 247 39.02 31.24 67.17
N SER A 248 39.25 30.23 66.34
CA SER A 248 40.37 30.21 65.40
C SER A 248 39.85 30.47 63.99
N PHE A 249 40.41 31.47 63.32
CA PHE A 249 40.12 31.75 61.92
C PHE A 249 41.30 31.25 61.08
N ALA A 250 41.02 30.43 60.08
CA ALA A 250 42.03 29.94 59.14
C ALA A 250 41.58 30.22 57.70
N ILE A 251 42.53 30.53 56.83
CA ILE A 251 42.33 30.61 55.39
C ILE A 251 42.92 29.34 54.80
N ALA A 252 42.11 28.54 54.10
CA ALA A 252 42.61 27.42 53.33
C ALA A 252 43.27 27.95 52.06
N ALA A 253 44.60 27.94 52.00
CA ALA A 253 45.33 28.21 50.77
C ALA A 253 45.22 26.96 49.87
N GLY A 254 44.34 27.01 48.87
CA GLY A 254 44.51 26.17 47.68
C GLY A 254 45.76 26.62 46.93
N GLU A 255 46.47 25.69 46.28
CA GLU A 255 47.80 25.85 45.68
C GLU A 255 47.96 27.11 44.80
N PHE A 256 48.29 28.28 45.35
CA PHE A 256 48.79 29.41 44.56
C PHE A 256 49.74 30.31 45.36
N ASN A 257 50.73 30.83 44.62
CA ASN A 257 51.92 31.51 45.12
C ASN A 257 51.61 32.65 46.09
N SER A 258 52.26 32.55 47.25
CA SER A 258 52.40 33.55 48.29
C SER A 258 52.65 34.94 47.70
N HIS A 259 51.89 35.96 48.11
CA HIS A 259 52.43 37.22 48.65
C HIS A 259 51.30 38.11 49.20
N LEU A 260 51.44 38.44 50.49
CA LEU A 260 50.81 39.54 51.25
C LEU A 260 49.30 39.45 51.55
N LEU A 261 48.99 38.72 52.62
CA LEU A 261 47.73 38.87 53.36
C LEU A 261 47.98 39.81 54.55
N TYR A 262 47.43 41.02 54.52
CA TYR A 262 47.43 41.93 55.67
C TYR A 262 46.13 41.76 56.47
N LEU A 263 46.26 41.48 57.76
CA LEU A 263 45.16 41.39 58.73
C LEU A 263 45.11 42.69 59.54
N ALA A 264 44.03 43.46 59.42
CA ALA A 264 43.72 44.55 60.33
C ALA A 264 42.61 44.09 61.28
N LEU A 265 42.92 44.02 62.58
CA LEU A 265 41.97 43.67 63.65
C LEU A 265 41.49 44.96 64.33
N GLY A 266 40.19 45.23 64.26
CA GLY A 266 39.52 46.23 65.09
C GLY A 266 38.51 45.54 66.00
N ILE A 267 38.65 45.69 67.32
CA ILE A 267 37.70 45.18 68.32
C ILE A 267 36.81 46.33 68.77
N GLN A 268 35.49 46.18 68.59
CA GLN A 268 34.49 46.98 69.30
C GLN A 268 33.40 46.04 69.80
N GLU A 269 32.99 46.25 71.05
CA GLU A 269 32.07 45.44 71.87
C GLU A 269 31.32 44.31 71.13
N THR A 270 31.75 43.07 71.39
CA THR A 270 31.16 41.79 70.93
C THR A 270 31.18 41.48 69.42
N CYS A 271 31.78 42.33 68.58
CA CYS A 271 31.90 42.07 67.14
C CYS A 271 33.36 42.16 66.66
N VAL A 272 33.85 41.11 65.99
CA VAL A 272 35.16 41.11 65.32
C VAL A 272 34.93 41.40 63.84
N ARG A 273 35.46 42.52 63.34
CA ARG A 273 35.48 42.81 61.90
C ARG A 273 36.85 42.42 61.34
N LEU A 274 36.84 41.44 60.43
CA LEU A 274 38.01 41.01 59.68
C LEU A 274 37.93 41.62 58.27
N ALA A 275 38.91 42.43 57.91
CA ALA A 275 39.09 42.91 56.55
C ALA A 275 40.23 42.11 55.90
N PHE A 276 39.94 41.45 54.78
CA PHE A 276 40.93 40.75 53.97
C PHE A 276 41.14 41.51 52.67
N PHE A 277 42.40 41.70 52.29
CA PHE A 277 42.77 42.26 50.99
C PHE A 277 43.19 41.09 50.09
N CYS A 278 42.44 40.84 49.01
CA CYS A 278 42.79 39.86 47.99
C CYS A 278 42.50 40.44 46.60
N THR A 279 43.43 40.27 45.67
CA THR A 279 43.37 40.84 44.32
C THR A 279 42.72 39.90 43.30
N MET A 280 42.15 38.75 43.70
CA MET A 280 41.50 37.80 42.78
C MET A 280 40.19 37.21 43.35
N SER A 281 39.25 36.93 42.43
CA SER A 281 37.94 36.32 42.67
C SER A 281 38.07 34.84 43.03
N TRP A 282 37.39 34.37 44.09
CA TRP A 282 37.38 32.97 44.53
C TRP A 282 35.94 32.43 44.66
N GLU A 283 35.75 31.15 44.31
CA GLU A 283 34.43 30.52 44.18
C GLU A 283 33.94 29.64 45.33
N LYS A 284 34.72 29.20 46.33
CA LYS A 284 34.19 28.34 47.44
C LYS A 284 34.95 28.48 48.76
N PHE A 285 34.20 28.53 49.88
CA PHE A 285 34.71 28.31 51.25
C PHE A 285 33.90 27.19 51.93
N LEU A 286 34.60 26.32 52.66
CA LEU A 286 34.02 25.31 53.57
C LEU A 286 34.22 25.79 55.02
N PHE A 287 33.15 25.75 55.81
CA PHE A 287 33.18 26.02 57.25
C PHE A 287 33.21 24.69 58.01
N THR A 288 34.15 24.54 58.94
CA THR A 288 34.08 23.52 60.00
C THR A 288 34.08 24.22 61.34
N VAL A 289 33.05 23.92 62.15
CA VAL A 289 32.92 24.32 63.56
C VAL A 289 33.80 23.43 64.42
#